data_AF-A0A3C2DGY2-F1
#
_entry.id   AF-A0A3C2DGY2-F1
#
_cell.length_a   1.000
_cell.length_b   1.000
_cell.length_c   1.000
_cell.angle_alpha   90.00
_cell.angle_beta   90.00
_cell.angle_gamma   90.00
#
_symmetry.space_group_name_H-M   'P 1'
#
loop_
_entity.id
_entity.type
_entity.pdbx_description
1 polymer ?
#
loop_
_entity_poly.entity_id
_entity_poly.type
_entity_poly.pdbx_seq_one_letter_code
_entity_poly.pdbx_strand_id
1 'polypeptide(L)' 'DSSVYLGTIDGTAVGYGLLTVKTVSDGSLHAVVDELFVEEDAREVGVGEALIDALIGDAKSRGAR' A
#
# COMPACT_ATOMS: atom_id res chain seq x y z
N ASP A 1 -12.86 4.30 0.90
CA ASP A 1 -11.82 5.33 0.91
C ASP A 1 -10.57 4.72 0.29
N SER A 2 -9.89 5.43 -0.60
CA SER A 2 -8.79 4.87 -1.38
C SER A 2 -7.57 5.78 -1.34
N SER A 3 -6.37 5.19 -1.33
CA SER A 3 -5.11 5.92 -1.23
C SER A 3 -4.03 5.24 -2.06
N VAL A 4 -3.18 6.06 -2.69
CA VAL A 4 -2.07 5.60 -3.52
C VAL A 4 -0.76 5.98 -2.85
N TYR A 5 0.16 5.02 -2.81
CA TYR A 5 1.51 5.20 -2.30
C TYR A 5 2.50 5.03 -3.44
N LEU A 6 3.53 5.88 -3.48
CA LEU A 6 4.63 5.78 -4.44
C LEU A 6 5.86 5.24 -3.74
N GLY A 7 6.46 4.20 -4.33
CA GLY A 7 7.78 3.72 -3.97
C GLY A 7 8.81 4.50 -4.77
N THR A 8 9.79 5.12 -4.09
CA THR A 8 10.78 5.96 -4.75
C THR A 8 12.21 5.52 -4.48
N ILE A 9 13.07 5.60 -5.50
CA ILE A 9 14.53 5.55 -5.36
C ILE A 9 15.07 6.92 -5.77
N ASP A 10 15.81 7.57 -4.87
CA ASP A 10 16.36 8.92 -5.08
C ASP A 10 15.32 9.94 -5.57
N GLY A 11 14.10 9.85 -5.03
CA GLY A 11 12.96 10.70 -5.39
C GLY A 11 12.28 10.35 -6.72
N THR A 12 12.80 9.38 -7.47
CA THR A 12 12.18 8.87 -8.69
C THR A 12 11.19 7.77 -8.35
N ALA A 13 9.94 7.89 -8.79
CA ALA A 13 8.93 6.85 -8.61
C ALA A 13 9.27 5.62 -9.46
N VAL A 14 9.34 4.45 -8.82
CA VAL A 14 9.69 3.15 -9.42
C VAL A 14 8.71 2.04 -9.03
N GLY A 15 7.65 2.39 -8.31
CA GLY A 15 6.61 1.46 -7.90
C GLY A 15 5.44 2.20 -7.28
N TYR A 16 4.32 1.51 -7.15
CA TYR A 16 3.15 2.04 -6.48
C TYR A 16 2.36 0.94 -5.77
N GLY A 17 1.52 1.37 -4.83
CA GLY A 17 0.52 0.51 -4.20
C GLY A 17 -0.81 1.23 -4.03
N LEU A 18 -1.89 0.49 -4.18
CA LEU A 18 -3.27 0.99 -4.02
C LEU A 18 -3.92 0.32 -2.81
N LEU A 19 -4.37 1.13 -1.86
CA LEU A 19 -5.12 0.69 -0.69
C LEU A 19 -6.58 1.15 -0.80
N THR A 20 -7.52 0.25 -0.61
CA THR A 20 -8.93 0.57 -0.38
C THR A 20 -9.37 0.11 0.99
N VAL A 21 -9.86 1.04 1.80
CA VAL A 21 -10.47 0.76 3.11
C VAL A 21 -11.98 0.96 3.03
N LYS A 22 -12.73 -0.03 3.51
CA LYS A 22 -14.20 -0.04 3.49
C LYS A 22 -14.77 -0.62 4.78
N THR A 23 -15.95 -0.15 5.17
CA THR A 23 -16.75 -0.80 6.22
C THR A 23 -17.40 -2.05 5.66
N VAL A 24 -17.28 -3.18 6.37
CA VAL A 24 -17.91 -4.45 6.02
C VAL A 24 -19.22 -4.66 6.80
N SER A 25 -19.93 -5.77 6.53
CA SER A 25 -21.29 -6.01 7.03
C SER A 25 -21.44 -6.01 8.56
N ASP A 26 -20.37 -6.33 9.29
CA ASP A 26 -20.35 -6.31 10.76
C ASP A 26 -19.99 -4.93 11.36
N GLY A 27 -19.84 -3.91 10.51
CA GLY A 27 -19.48 -2.55 10.91
C GLY A 27 -17.98 -2.32 11.12
N SER A 28 -17.14 -3.35 11.02
CA SER A 28 -15.68 -3.21 11.10
C SER A 28 -15.09 -2.65 9.81
N LEU A 29 -13.87 -2.12 9.89
CA LEU A 29 -13.11 -1.66 8.73
C LEU A 29 -12.23 -2.79 8.20
N HIS A 30 -12.30 -3.02 6.89
CA HIS A 30 -11.46 -3.96 6.16
C HIS A 30 -10.66 -3.22 5.09
N ALA A 31 -9.37 -3.51 5.02
CA ALA A 31 -8.46 -2.93 4.05
C ALA A 31 -8.06 -3.97 2.99
N VAL A 32 -8.02 -3.55 1.73
CA VAL A 32 -7.59 -4.36 0.59
C VAL A 32 -6.43 -3.63 -0.08
N VAL A 33 -5.32 -4.33 -0.27
CA VAL A 33 -4.27 -3.88 -1.20
C VAL A 33 -4.71 -4.36 -2.58
N ASP A 34 -5.26 -3.45 -3.37
CA ASP A 34 -5.81 -3.78 -4.69
C ASP A 34 -4.70 -4.05 -5.71
N GLU A 35 -3.60 -3.29 -5.61
CA GLU A 35 -2.45 -3.39 -6.49
C GLU A 35 -1.16 -3.15 -5.71
N LEU A 36 -0.12 -3.89 -6.06
CA LEU A 36 1.26 -3.65 -5.64
C LEU A 36 2.15 -3.90 -6.85
N PHE A 37 2.80 -2.86 -7.33
CA PHE A 37 3.64 -2.91 -8.51
C PHE A 37 4.99 -2.26 -8.24
N VAL A 38 6.05 -2.90 -8.75
CA VAL A 38 7.41 -2.36 -8.74
C VAL A 38 8.03 -2.66 -10.11
N GLU A 39 8.63 -1.64 -10.71
CA GLU A 39 9.41 -1.74 -11.94
C GLU A 39 10.46 -2.85 -11.81
N GLU A 40 10.69 -3.61 -12.88
CA GLU A 40 11.56 -4.79 -12.83
C GLU A 40 12.97 -4.45 -12.33
N ASP A 41 13.55 -3.36 -12.84
CA ASP A 41 14.87 -2.87 -12.46
C ASP A 41 14.97 -2.36 -11.00
N ALA A 42 13.82 -2.16 -10.33
CA ALA A 42 13.73 -1.72 -8.94
C ALA A 42 13.25 -2.84 -7.98
N ARG A 43 13.17 -4.08 -8.46
CA ARG A 43 12.90 -5.24 -7.61
C ARG A 43 14.15 -5.65 -6.83
N GLU A 44 13.94 -6.46 -5.80
CA GLU A 44 15.02 -7.03 -4.96
C GLU A 44 15.87 -5.99 -4.19
N VAL A 45 15.47 -4.72 -4.20
CA VAL A 45 16.11 -3.62 -3.43
C VAL A 45 15.20 -3.05 -2.33
N GLY A 46 14.11 -3.75 -1.98
CA GLY A 46 13.26 -3.43 -0.83
C GLY A 46 12.11 -2.43 -1.07
N VAL A 47 11.93 -1.91 -2.30
CA VAL A 47 10.84 -0.96 -2.60
C VAL A 47 9.46 -1.56 -2.35
N GLY A 48 9.23 -2.81 -2.77
CA GLY A 48 7.96 -3.49 -2.58
C GLY A 48 7.65 -3.75 -1.10
N GLU A 49 8.67 -4.09 -0.31
CA GLU A 49 8.56 -4.27 1.14
C GLU A 49 8.20 -2.94 1.84
N ALA A 50 8.90 -1.86 1.49
CA ALA A 50 8.59 -0.54 2.03
C ALA A 50 7.17 -0.07 1.67
N LEU A 51 6.71 -0.36 0.45
CA LEU A 51 5.34 -0.07 0.03
C LEU A 51 4.31 -0.87 0.83
N ILE A 52 4.47 -2.18 0.98
CA ILE A 52 3.49 -3.00 1.70
C ILE A 52 3.43 -2.62 3.19
N ASP A 53 4.57 -2.31 3.81
CA ASP A 53 4.63 -1.84 5.19
C ASP A 53 3.92 -0.49 5.37
N ALA A 54 4.09 0.43 4.42
CA ALA A 54 3.40 1.72 4.43
C ALA A 54 1.88 1.55 4.30
N LEU A 55 1.41 0.70 3.38
CA LEU A 55 -0.01 0.42 3.16
C LEU A 55 -0.64 -0.24 4.40
N ILE A 56 0.04 -1.21 5.02
CA ILE A 56 -0.42 -1.87 6.24
C ILE A 56 -0.44 -0.89 7.42
N GLY A 57 0.59 -0.05 7.55
CA GLY A 57 0.66 0.99 8.57
C GLY A 57 -0.51 1.97 8.46
N ASP A 58 -0.82 2.40 7.23
CA ASP A 58 -1.96 3.27 6.94
C ASP A 58 -3.29 2.59 7.29
N ALA A 59 -3.53 1.37 6.80
CA ALA A 59 -4.73 0.59 7.12
C ALA A 59 -4.96 0.48 8.65
N LYS A 60 -3.91 0.14 9.39
CA LYS A 60 -3.97 0.05 10.87
C LYS A 60 -4.24 1.39 11.52
N SER A 61 -3.63 2.48 11.03
CA SER A 61 -3.86 3.83 11.55
C SER A 61 -5.32 4.28 11.39
N ARG A 62 -5.99 3.80 10.34
CA ARG A 62 -7.42 4.01 10.09
C ARG A 62 -8.33 3.07 10.89
N GLY A 63 -7.76 2.10 11.60
CA GLY A 63 -8.51 1.13 12.42
C GLY A 63 -9.00 -0.11 11.66
N ALA A 64 -8.52 -0.33 10.43
CA ALA A 64 -8.79 -1.58 9.71
C ALA A 64 -8.06 -2.76 10.39
N ARG A 65 -8.70 -3.93 10.39
CA ARG A 65 -8.20 -5.17 10.99
C ARG A 65 -8.11 -6.30 9.99
#